data_AF-A0A9Y4NNE2-F1
#
_entry.id   AF-A0A9Y4NNE2-F1
#
_cell.length_a   1.000
_cell.length_b   1.000
_cell.length_c   1.000
_cell.angle_alpha   90.00
_cell.angle_beta   90.00
_cell.angle_gamma   90.00
#
_symmetry.space_group_name_H-M   'P 1'
#
loop_
_entity.id
_entity.type
_entity.pdbx_description
1 polymer ?
#
loop_
_entity_poly.entity_id
_entity_poly.type
_entity_poly.pdbx_seq_one_letter_code
_entity_poly.pdbx_strand_id
1 'polypeptide(L)'
;MEVLPCSRVAHIARMKKPYHSNIAFHTRRNALRVAEVWMDEYKSNVYLAWNIPMENHGIDYGDISQRVALRKSLQCKSFQWYLDNVYPEMRRYNNTLFYGEIRNSKVSHLCMDQGMKENHTATLHPCHGWGPQLGRFTKEGQLFLGPLGSTGEDTRCVVDDQISSFPQLLNCDKVTNVKQKTWHFTQNESIINRATGRCLEVVPANVYFGHLLVLQPCSGQRWTIKNTMKQ
;
A
#
# COMPACT_ATOMS: atom_id res chain seq x y z
N MET A 1 26.07 -12.65 0.51
CA MET A 1 25.29 -13.21 -0.61
C MET A 1 25.84 -12.57 -1.86
N GLU A 2 26.17 -13.36 -2.87
CA GLU A 2 26.79 -12.86 -4.10
C GLU A 2 26.11 -13.51 -5.31
N VAL A 3 25.96 -12.75 -6.40
CA VAL A 3 25.53 -13.27 -7.70
C VAL A 3 26.76 -13.22 -8.61
N LEU A 4 27.22 -14.37 -9.07
CA LEU A 4 28.44 -14.49 -9.87
C LEU A 4 28.11 -14.32 -11.37
N PRO A 5 28.54 -13.23 -12.05
CA PRO A 5 28.17 -12.99 -13.45
C PRO A 5 28.71 -14.04 -14.43
N CYS A 6 29.79 -14.73 -14.05
CA CYS A 6 30.42 -15.78 -14.84
C CYS A 6 29.71 -17.14 -14.74
N SER A 7 28.89 -17.37 -13.71
CA SER A 7 28.11 -18.59 -13.56
C SER A 7 26.70 -18.36 -14.12
N ARG A 8 26.35 -19.09 -15.18
CA ARG A 8 25.10 -18.90 -15.91
C ARG A 8 24.29 -20.18 -15.93
N VAL A 9 23.09 -20.11 -15.35
CA VAL A 9 22.10 -21.20 -15.38
C VAL A 9 20.81 -20.63 -15.95
N ALA A 10 20.30 -21.23 -17.03
CA ALA A 10 19.02 -20.82 -17.60
C ALA A 10 17.87 -21.40 -16.76
N HIS A 11 16.92 -20.54 -16.38
CA HIS A 11 15.69 -20.94 -15.70
C HIS A 11 14.49 -20.71 -16.61
N ILE A 12 13.72 -21.77 -16.89
CA ILE A 12 12.46 -21.67 -17.63
C ILE A 12 11.36 -21.27 -16.65
N ALA A 13 10.99 -19.99 -16.67
CA ALA A 13 9.89 -19.47 -15.86
C ALA A 13 8.56 -20.06 -16.33
N ARG A 14 7.79 -20.62 -15.39
CA ARG A 14 6.49 -21.23 -15.69
C ARG A 14 5.38 -20.18 -15.57
N MET A 15 4.43 -20.22 -16.50
CA MET A 15 3.22 -19.39 -16.46
C MET A 15 2.29 -19.74 -15.30
N LYS A 16 2.22 -21.03 -14.94
CA LYS A 16 1.45 -21.54 -13.80
C LYS A 16 2.23 -22.62 -13.09
N LYS A 17 2.05 -22.76 -11.78
CA LYS A 17 2.62 -23.87 -11.02
C LYS A 17 1.75 -25.12 -11.23
N PRO A 18 2.33 -26.26 -11.64
CA PRO A 18 1.56 -27.45 -12.02
C PRO A 18 1.07 -28.29 -10.84
N TYR A 19 1.61 -28.08 -9.64
CA TYR A 19 1.42 -28.97 -8.48
C TYR A 19 0.44 -28.47 -7.42
N HIS A 20 -0.06 -27.23 -7.53
CA HIS A 20 -1.00 -26.70 -6.55
C HIS A 20 -1.86 -25.58 -7.13
N SER A 21 -3.17 -25.68 -6.93
CA SER A 21 -4.15 -24.69 -7.42
C SER A 21 -4.21 -23.44 -6.54
N ASN A 22 -3.97 -23.57 -5.23
CA ASN A 22 -4.02 -22.46 -4.27
C ASN A 22 -2.66 -22.20 -3.61
N ILE A 23 -1.79 -21.48 -4.30
CA ILE A 23 -0.44 -21.14 -3.78
C ILE A 23 -0.49 -19.92 -2.87
N ALA A 24 -1.46 -19.04 -3.06
CA ALA A 24 -1.58 -17.79 -2.33
C ALA A 24 -1.58 -18.01 -0.81
N PHE A 25 -2.28 -19.04 -0.32
CA PHE A 25 -2.28 -19.40 1.10
C PHE A 25 -0.88 -19.74 1.61
N HIS A 26 -0.18 -20.69 0.97
CA HIS A 26 1.15 -21.12 1.38
C HIS A 26 2.18 -20.00 1.27
N THR A 27 2.10 -19.17 0.23
CA THR A 27 2.99 -18.02 0.06
C THR A 27 2.80 -17.02 1.18
N ARG A 28 1.55 -16.65 1.53
CA ARG A 28 1.26 -15.75 2.64
C ARG A 28 1.74 -16.34 3.97
N ARG A 29 1.41 -17.61 4.22
CA ARG A 29 1.83 -18.34 5.42
C ARG A 29 3.35 -18.28 5.58
N ASN A 30 4.10 -18.67 4.56
CA ASN A 30 5.55 -18.74 4.61
C ASN A 30 6.20 -17.36 4.72
N ALA A 31 5.65 -16.35 4.02
CA ALA A 31 6.12 -14.97 4.14
C ALA A 31 5.95 -14.44 5.57
N LEU A 32 4.82 -14.69 6.22
CA LEU A 32 4.58 -14.30 7.61
C LEU A 32 5.51 -15.02 8.58
N ARG A 33 5.79 -16.32 8.38
CA ARG A 33 6.78 -17.04 9.20
C ARG A 33 8.16 -16.39 9.12
N VAL A 34 8.58 -15.95 7.94
CA VAL A 34 9.86 -15.26 7.77
C VAL A 34 9.83 -13.90 8.44
N ALA A 35 8.76 -13.13 8.22
CA ALA A 35 8.59 -11.79 8.78
C ALA A 35 8.65 -11.81 10.32
N GLU A 36 7.89 -12.70 10.94
CA GLU A 36 7.83 -12.83 12.40
C GLU A 36 9.13 -13.31 13.04
N VAL A 37 9.95 -14.09 12.32
CA VAL A 37 11.22 -14.59 12.86
C VAL A 37 12.37 -13.61 12.62
N TRP A 38 12.42 -12.95 11.47
CA TRP A 38 13.63 -12.28 10.99
C TRP A 38 13.52 -10.77 10.79
N MET A 39 12.30 -10.22 10.66
CA MET A 39 12.12 -8.83 10.23
C MET A 39 11.86 -7.83 11.36
N ASP A 40 11.86 -8.25 12.62
CA ASP A 40 11.68 -7.36 13.79
C ASP A 40 10.46 -6.43 13.60
N GLU A 41 10.58 -5.13 13.88
CA GLU A 41 9.54 -4.10 13.65
C GLU A 41 9.18 -3.89 12.17
N TYR A 42 10.09 -4.24 11.25
CA TYR A 42 9.91 -4.12 9.80
C TYR A 42 9.00 -5.19 9.21
N LYS A 43 8.60 -6.19 10.00
CA LYS A 43 7.57 -7.15 9.60
C LYS A 43 6.29 -6.46 9.13
N SER A 44 5.97 -5.28 9.69
CA SER A 44 4.86 -4.42 9.27
C SER A 44 4.82 -4.18 7.75
N ASN A 45 5.97 -4.06 7.07
CA ASN A 45 6.03 -3.91 5.63
C ASN A 45 5.42 -5.10 4.87
N VAL A 46 5.54 -6.31 5.42
CA VAL A 46 4.91 -7.52 4.87
C VAL A 46 3.40 -7.43 5.02
N TYR A 47 2.89 -7.05 6.20
CA TYR A 47 1.46 -6.86 6.42
C TYR A 47 0.85 -5.80 5.49
N LEU A 48 1.57 -4.68 5.30
CA LEU A 48 1.20 -3.65 4.32
C LEU A 48 1.14 -4.22 2.89
N ALA A 49 2.20 -4.91 2.46
CA ALA A 49 2.30 -5.43 1.09
C ALA A 49 1.20 -6.45 0.77
N TRP A 50 0.80 -7.24 1.76
CA TRP A 50 -0.28 -8.23 1.62
C TRP A 50 -1.67 -7.68 1.93
N ASN A 51 -1.79 -6.40 2.31
CA ASN A 51 -3.05 -5.73 2.65
C ASN A 51 -3.86 -6.49 3.73
N ILE A 52 -3.19 -6.90 4.80
CA ILE A 52 -3.77 -7.61 5.94
C ILE A 52 -3.51 -6.83 7.23
N PRO A 53 -4.41 -6.86 8.23
CA PRO A 53 -4.19 -6.19 9.50
C PRO A 53 -3.03 -6.83 10.27
N MET A 54 -2.39 -6.06 11.15
CA MET A 54 -1.27 -6.54 11.99
C MET A 54 -1.68 -7.62 12.98
N GLU A 55 -2.94 -7.61 13.42
CA GLU A 55 -3.50 -8.56 14.38
C GLU A 55 -4.81 -9.10 13.80
N ASN A 56 -5.23 -10.30 14.24
CA ASN A 56 -6.50 -10.91 13.87
C ASN A 56 -6.73 -11.03 12.33
N HIS A 57 -5.66 -11.13 11.54
CA HIS A 57 -5.73 -11.29 10.08
C HIS A 57 -6.20 -12.68 9.61
N GLY A 58 -6.41 -13.62 10.54
CA GLY A 58 -6.98 -14.94 10.24
C GLY A 58 -6.06 -15.90 9.47
N ILE A 59 -4.77 -15.58 9.35
CA ILE A 59 -3.79 -16.46 8.70
C ILE A 59 -3.02 -17.19 9.79
N ASP A 60 -3.31 -18.47 9.96
CA ASP A 60 -2.45 -19.33 10.75
C ASP A 60 -1.10 -19.50 10.03
N TYR A 61 -0.02 -19.07 10.67
CA TYR A 61 1.35 -19.32 10.22
C TYR A 61 2.06 -20.41 11.02
N GLY A 62 1.41 -21.01 12.01
CA GLY A 62 1.88 -22.10 12.85
C GLY A 62 2.99 -21.71 13.82
N ASP A 63 3.48 -22.69 14.58
CA ASP A 63 4.54 -22.45 15.56
C ASP A 63 5.88 -22.06 14.90
N ILE A 64 6.49 -21.00 15.42
CA ILE A 64 7.79 -20.45 15.02
C ILE A 64 8.81 -20.46 16.17
N SER A 65 8.45 -20.96 17.35
CA SER A 65 9.26 -20.98 18.58
C SER A 65 10.70 -21.48 18.33
N GLN A 66 10.84 -22.61 17.66
CA GLN A 66 12.14 -23.20 17.32
C GLN A 66 12.98 -22.30 16.39
N ARG A 67 12.35 -21.55 15.48
CA ARG A 67 13.05 -20.64 14.56
C ARG A 67 13.50 -19.37 15.25
N VAL A 68 12.69 -18.86 16.19
CA VAL A 68 13.08 -17.75 17.07
C VAL A 68 14.23 -18.16 17.98
N ALA A 69 14.17 -19.35 18.58
CA ALA A 69 15.25 -19.89 19.41
C ALA A 69 16.56 -20.06 18.61
N LEU A 70 16.47 -20.56 17.38
CA LEU A 70 17.62 -20.68 16.48
C LEU A 70 18.25 -19.31 16.16
N ARG A 71 17.45 -18.29 15.84
CA ARG A 71 17.96 -16.94 15.60
C ARG A 71 18.73 -16.40 16.81
N LYS A 72 18.21 -16.66 18.01
CA LYS A 72 18.85 -16.27 19.28
C LYS A 72 20.15 -17.03 19.51
N SER A 73 20.18 -18.35 19.32
CA SER A 73 21.39 -19.17 19.54
C SER A 73 22.52 -18.83 18.58
N LEU A 74 22.19 -18.43 17.35
CA LEU A 74 23.16 -17.99 16.34
C LEU A 74 23.64 -16.55 16.55
N GLN A 75 23.14 -15.83 17.55
CA GLN A 75 23.49 -14.44 17.84
C GLN A 75 23.38 -13.52 16.60
N CYS A 76 22.31 -13.73 15.81
CA CYS A 76 22.10 -12.97 14.59
C CYS A 76 21.93 -11.47 14.87
N LYS A 77 22.37 -10.64 13.92
CA LYS A 77 22.14 -9.19 13.95
C LYS A 77 20.65 -8.85 13.73
N SER A 78 20.26 -7.62 14.07
CA SER A 78 18.89 -7.12 13.85
C SER A 78 18.59 -6.90 12.36
N PHE A 79 17.31 -6.83 12.03
CA PHE A 79 16.87 -6.47 10.68
C PHE A 79 17.19 -5.01 10.35
N GLN A 80 17.17 -4.12 11.35
CA GLN A 80 17.69 -2.75 11.22
C GLN A 80 19.13 -2.75 10.71
N TRP A 81 20.02 -3.56 11.30
CA TRP A 81 21.41 -3.67 10.85
C TRP A 81 21.48 -4.14 9.39
N TYR A 82 20.64 -5.11 9.00
CA TYR A 82 20.56 -5.58 7.62
C TYR A 82 20.16 -4.45 6.66
N LEU A 83 19.15 -3.64 7.01
CA LEU A 83 18.73 -2.50 6.20
C LEU A 83 19.78 -1.38 6.18
N ASP A 84 20.59 -1.22 7.22
CA ASP A 84 21.61 -0.16 7.24
C ASP A 84 22.90 -0.57 6.51
N ASN A 85 23.24 -1.86 6.48
CA ASN A 85 24.57 -2.34 6.07
C ASN A 85 24.55 -3.27 4.85
N VAL A 86 23.43 -3.94 4.57
CA VAL A 86 23.32 -4.94 3.50
C VAL A 86 22.39 -4.48 2.39
N TYR A 87 21.28 -3.80 2.72
CA TYR A 87 20.31 -3.33 1.72
C TYR A 87 19.78 -1.90 2.02
N PRO A 88 20.66 -0.88 2.02
CA PRO A 88 20.32 0.51 2.37
C PRO A 88 19.37 1.23 1.41
N GLU A 89 19.30 0.80 0.16
CA GLU A 89 18.40 1.35 -0.85
C GLU A 89 16.93 0.94 -0.67
N MET A 90 16.66 -0.03 0.22
CA MET A 90 15.30 -0.47 0.49
C MET A 90 14.49 0.62 1.19
N ARG A 91 13.36 1.00 0.58
CA ARG A 91 12.45 2.00 1.17
C ARG A 91 11.84 1.51 2.49
N ARG A 92 11.73 2.45 3.44
CA ARG A 92 11.11 2.26 4.75
C ARG A 92 9.75 2.92 4.78
N TYR A 93 8.76 2.26 5.40
CA TYR A 93 7.36 2.72 5.44
C TYR A 93 6.89 3.08 6.86
N ASN A 94 7.82 3.40 7.75
CA ASN A 94 7.61 3.62 9.19
C ASN A 94 6.70 4.82 9.51
N ASN A 95 6.48 5.71 8.54
CA ASN A 95 5.59 6.87 8.65
C ASN A 95 4.11 6.58 8.31
N THR A 96 3.78 5.32 7.99
CA THR A 96 2.42 4.94 7.62
C THR A 96 1.48 4.98 8.82
N LEU A 97 0.32 5.62 8.67
CA LEU A 97 -0.77 5.65 9.65
C LEU A 97 -1.89 4.68 9.28
N PHE A 98 -2.30 4.69 8.01
CA PHE A 98 -3.38 3.85 7.51
C PHE A 98 -3.00 3.25 6.16
N TYR A 99 -3.49 2.04 5.87
CA TYR A 99 -3.23 1.37 4.59
C TYR A 99 -4.35 0.41 4.17
N GLY A 100 -4.35 0.05 2.89
CA GLY A 100 -5.32 -0.85 2.29
C GLY A 100 -6.39 -0.11 1.50
N GLU A 101 -7.53 -0.75 1.32
CA GLU A 101 -8.64 -0.20 0.52
C GLU A 101 -9.16 1.12 1.13
N ILE A 102 -9.31 2.15 0.29
CA ILE A 102 -9.89 3.44 0.66
C ILE A 102 -11.34 3.48 0.20
N ARG A 103 -12.27 3.61 1.15
CA ARG A 103 -13.71 3.51 0.92
C ARG A 103 -14.44 4.77 1.36
N ASN A 104 -15.46 5.14 0.61
CA ASN A 104 -16.37 6.23 0.94
C ASN A 104 -17.67 5.68 1.53
N SER A 105 -18.22 6.33 2.56
CA SER A 105 -19.44 5.87 3.22
C SER A 105 -20.69 5.91 2.33
N LYS A 106 -20.74 6.73 1.27
CA LYS A 106 -21.87 6.78 0.33
C LYS A 106 -21.91 5.58 -0.63
N VAL A 107 -20.76 4.98 -0.93
CA VAL A 107 -20.61 3.90 -1.91
C VAL A 107 -19.64 2.83 -1.42
N SER A 108 -20.03 2.11 -0.38
CA SER A 108 -19.14 1.15 0.31
C SER A 108 -18.65 -0.03 -0.54
N HIS A 109 -19.31 -0.31 -1.67
CA HIS A 109 -18.92 -1.37 -2.63
C HIS A 109 -17.85 -0.90 -3.64
N LEU A 110 -17.57 0.41 -3.70
CA LEU A 110 -16.54 1.00 -4.55
C LEU A 110 -15.35 1.46 -3.70
N CYS A 111 -14.15 1.23 -4.23
CA CYS A 111 -12.88 1.59 -3.63
C CYS A 111 -12.13 2.56 -4.55
N MET A 112 -11.33 3.45 -3.96
CA MET A 112 -10.39 4.26 -4.73
C MET A 112 -9.39 3.34 -5.46
N ASP A 113 -9.19 3.59 -6.75
CA ASP A 113 -8.41 2.74 -7.66
C ASP A 113 -7.52 3.59 -8.58
N GLN A 114 -6.35 3.06 -8.98
CA GLN A 114 -5.48 3.70 -9.95
C GLN A 114 -6.09 3.76 -11.36
N GLY A 115 -7.10 2.94 -11.66
CA GLY A 115 -7.70 2.87 -12.98
C GLY A 115 -6.69 2.53 -14.08
N MET A 116 -6.92 3.06 -15.28
CA MET A 116 -5.96 2.96 -16.38
C MET A 116 -4.78 3.89 -16.12
N LYS A 117 -3.56 3.35 -16.14
CA LYS A 117 -2.33 4.06 -15.73
C LYS A 117 -2.05 5.31 -16.57
N GLU A 118 -2.50 5.30 -17.82
CA GLU A 118 -2.39 6.35 -18.83
C GLU A 118 -3.26 7.57 -18.52
N ASN A 119 -4.34 7.40 -17.75
CA ASN A 119 -5.23 8.50 -17.40
C ASN A 119 -4.62 9.42 -16.34
N HIS A 120 -3.62 8.92 -15.58
CA HIS A 120 -2.97 9.66 -14.50
C HIS A 120 -3.94 10.23 -13.47
N THR A 121 -5.13 9.64 -13.29
CA THR A 121 -6.15 10.06 -12.32
C THR A 121 -6.62 8.90 -11.48
N ALA A 122 -6.92 9.16 -10.20
CA ALA A 122 -7.56 8.17 -9.36
C ALA A 122 -9.06 8.09 -9.69
N THR A 123 -9.62 6.89 -9.65
CA THR A 123 -11.02 6.62 -9.95
C THR A 123 -11.67 5.77 -8.86
N LEU A 124 -12.94 5.39 -9.06
CA LEU A 124 -13.63 4.38 -8.27
C LEU A 124 -13.77 3.09 -9.08
N HIS A 125 -13.59 1.96 -8.40
CA HIS A 125 -13.80 0.64 -8.98
C HIS A 125 -14.40 -0.31 -7.93
N PRO A 126 -15.17 -1.35 -8.31
CA PRO A 126 -15.56 -2.41 -7.39
C PRO A 126 -14.38 -2.89 -6.54
N CYS A 127 -14.59 -2.94 -5.22
CA CYS A 127 -13.56 -3.31 -4.27
C CYS A 127 -13.11 -4.77 -4.47
N HIS A 128 -11.83 -4.97 -4.77
CA HIS A 128 -11.17 -6.27 -4.88
C HIS A 128 -9.89 -6.37 -4.04
N GLY A 129 -9.36 -5.26 -3.53
CA GLY A 129 -8.24 -5.22 -2.58
C GLY A 129 -6.89 -5.64 -3.17
N TRP A 130 -6.72 -5.54 -4.48
CA TRP A 130 -5.46 -5.84 -5.18
C TRP A 130 -4.61 -4.57 -5.32
N GLY A 131 -3.41 -4.71 -5.89
CA GLY A 131 -2.40 -3.64 -6.05
C GLY A 131 -2.96 -2.24 -6.37
N PRO A 132 -3.79 -2.07 -7.41
CA PRO A 132 -4.34 -0.76 -7.79
C PRO A 132 -5.21 -0.07 -6.72
N GLN A 133 -5.74 -0.81 -5.75
CA GLN A 133 -6.59 -0.30 -4.67
C GLN A 133 -5.87 -0.19 -3.33
N LEU A 134 -4.56 -0.45 -3.31
CA LEU A 134 -3.78 -0.31 -2.09
C LEU A 134 -3.50 1.16 -1.85
N GLY A 135 -4.25 1.74 -0.91
CA GLY A 135 -4.04 3.08 -0.40
C GLY A 135 -3.04 3.07 0.75
N ARG A 136 -2.32 4.18 0.93
CA ARG A 136 -1.46 4.41 2.11
C ARG A 136 -1.50 5.87 2.49
N PHE A 137 -1.78 6.15 3.76
CA PHE A 137 -1.79 7.49 4.33
C PHE A 137 -0.69 7.64 5.38
N THR A 138 0.08 8.73 5.34
CA THR A 138 1.24 8.92 6.21
C THR A 138 1.06 10.03 7.24
N LYS A 139 1.96 10.06 8.23
CA LYS A 139 2.05 11.12 9.27
C LYS A 139 2.17 12.52 8.68
N GLU A 140 2.83 12.65 7.53
CA GLU A 140 3.04 13.92 6.82
C GLU A 140 1.79 14.35 6.03
N GLY A 141 0.72 13.55 6.03
CA GLY A 141 -0.52 13.82 5.33
C GLY A 141 -0.47 13.44 3.85
N GLN A 142 0.48 12.62 3.41
CA GLN A 142 0.54 12.17 2.03
C GLN A 142 -0.40 10.99 1.83
N LEU A 143 -1.20 11.04 0.76
CA LEU A 143 -2.05 9.94 0.34
C LEU A 143 -1.47 9.31 -0.92
N PHE A 144 -1.21 8.02 -0.85
CA PHE A 144 -0.61 7.23 -1.90
C PHE A 144 -1.60 6.17 -2.39
N LEU A 145 -1.49 5.78 -3.66
CA LEU A 145 -2.29 4.74 -4.27
C LEU A 145 -1.41 3.83 -5.15
N GLY A 146 -1.60 2.52 -5.02
CA GLY A 146 -0.84 1.48 -5.73
C GLY A 146 -0.04 0.57 -4.80
N PRO A 147 0.55 -0.51 -5.35
CA PRO A 147 1.38 -1.42 -4.57
C PRO A 147 2.64 -0.72 -4.04
N LEU A 148 3.18 -1.22 -2.93
CA LEU A 148 4.41 -0.70 -2.35
C LEU A 148 5.59 -0.93 -3.30
N GLY A 149 6.32 0.13 -3.65
CA GLY A 149 7.58 0.00 -4.38
C GLY A 149 8.73 -0.44 -3.46
N SER A 150 9.58 -1.35 -3.89
CA SER A 150 10.83 -1.65 -3.16
C SER A 150 11.90 -0.59 -3.48
N THR A 151 12.12 -0.34 -4.77
CA THR A 151 13.10 0.62 -5.31
C THR A 151 12.55 1.47 -6.47
N GLY A 152 11.33 1.20 -6.97
CA GLY A 152 10.72 1.84 -8.16
C GLY A 152 9.50 2.74 -7.91
N GLU A 153 8.86 3.24 -8.98
CA GLU A 153 7.73 4.19 -8.96
C GLU A 153 6.32 3.54 -8.89
N ASP A 154 6.18 2.36 -8.28
CA ASP A 154 4.92 1.62 -8.34
C ASP A 154 3.77 2.28 -7.56
N THR A 155 4.13 3.07 -6.53
CA THR A 155 3.19 3.87 -5.74
C THR A 155 3.18 5.32 -6.23
N ARG A 156 2.00 5.89 -6.46
CA ARG A 156 1.82 7.30 -6.86
C ARG A 156 1.14 8.12 -5.76
N CYS A 157 1.42 9.43 -5.73
CA CYS A 157 0.75 10.37 -4.83
C CYS A 157 -0.57 10.83 -5.43
N VAL A 158 -1.61 10.92 -4.59
CA VAL A 158 -2.86 11.60 -4.89
C VAL A 158 -2.64 13.10 -4.70
N VAL A 159 -2.93 13.87 -5.76
CA VAL A 159 -2.60 15.30 -5.86
C VAL A 159 -3.82 16.09 -6.32
N ASP A 160 -4.03 17.23 -5.69
CA ASP A 160 -4.87 18.31 -6.21
C ASP A 160 -3.96 19.28 -6.98
N ASP A 161 -4.02 19.25 -8.31
CA ASP A 161 -3.24 20.12 -9.21
C ASP A 161 -3.85 21.53 -9.38
N GLN A 162 -5.00 21.80 -8.74
CA GLN A 162 -5.79 23.02 -8.80
C GLN A 162 -6.39 23.35 -10.17
N ILE A 163 -6.20 22.47 -11.16
CA ILE A 163 -6.67 22.67 -12.54
C ILE A 163 -7.81 21.69 -12.81
N SER A 164 -7.58 20.42 -12.49
CA SER A 164 -8.53 19.35 -12.70
C SER A 164 -9.57 19.28 -11.59
N SER A 165 -10.78 18.85 -11.95
CA SER A 165 -11.79 18.40 -11.00
C SER A 165 -11.59 16.94 -10.57
N PHE A 166 -10.62 16.23 -11.16
CA PHE A 166 -10.28 14.85 -10.81
C PHE A 166 -8.95 14.79 -10.04
N PRO A 167 -8.83 13.92 -9.02
CA PRO A 167 -7.56 13.76 -8.31
C PRO A 167 -6.50 13.12 -9.21
N GLN A 168 -5.35 13.79 -9.30
CA GLN A 168 -4.25 13.35 -10.14
C GLN A 168 -3.38 12.32 -9.40
N LEU A 169 -2.80 11.38 -10.15
CA LEU A 169 -1.85 10.36 -9.69
C LEU A 169 -0.49 10.65 -10.30
N LEU A 170 0.35 11.33 -9.52
CA LEU A 170 1.66 11.83 -9.96
C LEU A 170 2.80 11.18 -9.18
N ASN A 171 4.01 11.22 -9.75
CA ASN A 171 5.21 10.90 -8.99
C ASN A 171 5.40 11.99 -7.91
N CYS A 172 5.45 11.55 -6.66
CA CYS A 172 5.55 12.40 -5.48
C CYS A 172 6.76 13.35 -5.49
N ASP A 173 7.88 12.91 -6.06
CA ASP A 173 9.13 13.68 -6.09
C ASP A 173 9.09 14.79 -7.15
N LYS A 174 8.24 14.63 -8.17
CA LYS A 174 8.04 15.63 -9.24
C LYS A 174 7.08 16.76 -8.85
N VAL A 175 6.34 16.59 -7.76
CA VAL A 175 5.38 17.59 -7.26
C VAL A 175 6.10 18.50 -6.27
N THR A 176 6.44 19.70 -6.73
CA THR A 176 7.21 20.70 -5.97
C THR A 176 6.41 21.33 -4.83
N ASN A 177 5.12 21.62 -5.06
CA ASN A 177 4.26 22.20 -4.03
C ASN A 177 3.76 21.10 -3.07
N VAL A 178 4.35 21.06 -1.87
CA VAL A 178 3.99 20.08 -0.83
C VAL A 178 2.52 20.17 -0.43
N LYS A 179 1.90 21.36 -0.44
CA LYS A 179 0.49 21.53 -0.05
C LYS A 179 -0.47 20.85 -1.04
N GLN A 180 -0.12 20.74 -2.32
CA GLN A 180 -0.94 20.06 -3.34
C GLN A 180 -1.00 18.55 -3.13
N LYS A 181 0.05 17.95 -2.57
CA LYS A 181 0.16 16.49 -2.31
C LYS A 181 -0.06 16.11 -0.84
N THR A 182 -0.51 17.04 -0.01
CA THR A 182 -0.80 16.79 1.41
C THR A 182 -2.27 17.02 1.72
N TRP A 183 -2.77 16.19 2.63
CA TRP A 183 -4.18 16.10 2.97
C TRP A 183 -4.35 16.13 4.50
N HIS A 184 -5.47 16.66 4.96
CA HIS A 184 -5.99 16.46 6.30
C HIS A 184 -6.97 15.29 6.25
N PHE A 185 -6.75 14.29 7.11
CA PHE A 185 -7.60 13.11 7.19
C PHE A 185 -7.44 12.42 8.55
N THR A 186 -8.57 12.02 9.12
CA THR A 186 -8.68 11.01 10.17
C THR A 186 -9.78 10.01 9.80
N GLN A 187 -9.77 8.82 10.40
CA GLN A 187 -10.75 7.78 10.04
C GLN A 187 -12.20 8.27 10.24
N ASN A 188 -13.07 7.96 9.28
CA ASN A 188 -14.47 8.40 9.23
C ASN A 188 -14.69 9.91 9.03
N GLU A 189 -13.69 10.65 8.58
CA GLU A 189 -13.82 12.07 8.21
C GLU A 189 -13.59 12.30 6.72
N SER A 190 -13.71 13.56 6.29
CA SER A 190 -13.38 13.97 4.93
C SER A 190 -11.87 13.98 4.69
N ILE A 191 -11.44 13.68 3.46
CA ILE A 191 -10.05 13.84 3.04
C ILE A 191 -9.93 15.20 2.34
N ILE A 192 -9.27 16.16 3.00
CA ILE A 192 -9.25 17.58 2.60
C ILE A 192 -7.86 17.97 2.12
N ASN A 193 -7.74 18.55 0.93
CA ASN A 193 -6.45 19.02 0.42
C ASN A 193 -5.96 20.25 1.18
N ARG A 194 -4.68 20.29 1.56
CA ARG A 194 -4.10 21.40 2.35
C ARG A 194 -3.83 22.67 1.55
N ALA A 195 -3.75 22.61 0.22
CA ALA A 195 -3.58 23.80 -0.63
C ALA A 195 -4.91 24.48 -0.94
N THR A 196 -5.93 23.70 -1.29
CA THR A 196 -7.17 24.23 -1.89
C THR A 196 -8.37 24.20 -0.94
N GLY A 197 -8.33 23.39 0.12
CA GLY A 197 -9.51 23.11 0.95
C GLY A 197 -10.57 22.25 0.24
N ARG A 198 -10.32 21.79 -1.00
CA ARG A 198 -11.21 20.86 -1.69
C ARG A 198 -11.16 19.48 -1.03
N CYS A 199 -12.28 18.79 -1.04
CA CYS A 199 -12.40 17.42 -0.54
C CYS A 199 -12.37 16.41 -1.69
N LEU A 200 -11.83 15.22 -1.40
CA LEU A 200 -12.12 14.03 -2.18
C LEU A 200 -13.58 13.62 -1.93
N GLU A 201 -14.37 13.59 -2.99
CA GLU A 201 -15.81 13.42 -2.93
C GLU A 201 -16.29 12.44 -3.99
N VAL A 202 -17.37 11.74 -3.70
CA VAL A 202 -18.05 10.85 -4.64
C VAL A 202 -19.33 11.52 -5.14
N VAL A 203 -19.50 11.58 -6.46
CA VAL A 203 -20.70 12.13 -7.10
C VAL A 203 -21.32 11.11 -8.07
N PRO A 204 -22.65 11.11 -8.26
CA PRO A 204 -23.30 10.30 -9.29
C PRO A 204 -22.78 10.68 -10.70
N ALA A 205 -22.60 9.68 -11.56
CA ALA A 205 -22.20 9.85 -12.95
C ALA A 205 -23.41 9.61 -13.88
N ASN A 206 -23.61 10.51 -14.85
CA ASN A 206 -24.71 10.39 -15.82
C ASN A 206 -24.44 9.37 -16.94
N VAL A 207 -23.28 8.71 -16.97
CA VAL A 207 -22.91 7.73 -18.00
C VAL A 207 -22.55 6.41 -17.31
N TYR A 208 -23.22 5.32 -17.72
CA TYR A 208 -23.08 3.95 -17.22
C TYR A 208 -23.24 3.78 -15.68
N PHE A 209 -24.45 4.04 -15.14
CA PHE A 209 -24.85 3.69 -13.75
C PHE A 209 -23.69 3.70 -12.73
N GLY A 210 -22.99 4.84 -12.64
CA GLY A 210 -21.67 4.91 -12.01
C GLY A 210 -21.54 6.06 -11.02
N HIS A 211 -20.41 6.06 -10.32
CA HIS A 211 -19.99 7.14 -9.44
C HIS A 211 -18.61 7.63 -9.87
N LEU A 212 -18.37 8.94 -9.77
CA LEU A 212 -17.07 9.56 -10.05
C LEU A 212 -16.38 9.97 -8.76
N LEU A 213 -15.06 9.85 -8.74
CA LEU A 213 -14.20 10.46 -7.73
C LEU A 213 -13.80 11.86 -8.21
N VAL A 214 -14.12 12.89 -7.43
CA VAL A 214 -13.88 14.29 -7.79
C VAL A 214 -13.29 15.09 -6.64
N LEU A 215 -12.74 16.26 -6.98
CA LEU A 215 -12.25 17.30 -6.09
C LEU A 215 -13.21 18.50 -6.13
N GLN A 216 -13.94 18.73 -5.04
CA GLN A 216 -14.95 19.79 -4.96
C GLN A 216 -15.07 20.32 -3.51
N PRO A 217 -15.88 21.37 -3.25
CA PRO A 217 -16.16 21.79 -1.89
C PRO A 217 -16.69 20.64 -1.03
N CYS A 218 -16.26 20.60 0.22
CA CYS A 218 -16.58 19.51 1.14
C CYS A 218 -18.08 19.43 1.40
N SER A 219 -18.66 18.24 1.21
CA SER A 219 -20.08 17.96 1.49
C SER A 219 -20.29 17.12 2.75
N GLY A 220 -19.23 16.90 3.52
CA GLY A 220 -19.23 16.06 4.72
C GLY A 220 -19.15 14.56 4.42
N GLN A 221 -18.64 14.17 3.24
CA GLN A 221 -18.40 12.76 2.93
C GLN A 221 -17.30 12.19 3.82
N ARG A 222 -17.51 10.93 4.22
CA ARG A 222 -16.64 10.24 5.18
C ARG A 222 -15.90 9.12 4.48
N TRP A 223 -14.60 9.06 4.75
CA TRP A 223 -13.71 8.06 4.18
C TRP A 223 -13.12 7.19 5.27
N THR A 224 -12.85 5.94 4.91
CA THR A 224 -12.16 4.97 5.75
C THR A 224 -11.05 4.29 4.96
N ILE A 225 -9.91 4.09 5.60
CA ILE A 225 -8.81 3.28 5.07
C ILE A 225 -8.76 1.99 5.89
N LYS A 226 -8.86 0.84 5.21
CA LYS A 226 -9.16 -0.47 5.80
C LYS A 226 -8.37 -0.82 7.06
N ASN A 227 -7.06 -0.65 7.04
CA ASN A 227 -6.19 -1.05 8.15
C ASN A 227 -5.54 0.17 8.79
N THR A 228 -5.34 0.09 10.11
CA THR A 228 -4.61 1.10 10.90
C THR A 228 -3.28 0.53 11.36
N MET A 229 -2.22 1.33 11.25
CA MET A 229 -0.91 0.99 11.81
C MET A 229 -0.94 1.18 13.31
N LYS A 230 -0.50 0.15 14.04
CA LYS A 230 -0.25 0.26 15.47
C LYS A 230 1.01 1.10 15.68
N GLN A 231 0.91 2.12 16.52
CA GLN A 231 2.05 2.93 16.96
C GLN A 231 2.74 2.25 18.14
#